data_AF-A0A352K122-F1
#
_entry.id   AF-A0A352K122-F1
#
_cell.length_a   1.000
_cell.length_b   1.000
_cell.length_c   1.000
_cell.angle_alpha   90.00
_cell.angle_beta   90.00
_cell.angle_gamma   90.00
#
_symmetry.space_group_name_H-M   'P 1'
#
loop_
_entity.id
_entity.type
_entity.pdbx_description
1 polymer ?
#
loop_
_entity_poly.entity_id
_entity_poly.type
_entity_poly.pdbx_seq_one_letter_code
_entity_poly.pdbx_strand_id
1 'polypeptide(L)'
;MQLDAKKLKVIESELNRLNSESKKLTREIASSEQVLRDLSETQQETENTIVSRTADLQRLLDQYRNELVAYYVTGRTLRPNTTDQGHLSEYLPFLLDARQKNAAEIEATANNLRSLLVEQERNTNNAQKTLLDLTDARDALSQRTRDQRQLLASISRNLRTKQQREDALNSDLQSLDRRIKSLQLESGGAALEPLKGNMQWPVDGRVLRRFGQNRQDGFGDWQGLVISATDGSEVRAVQAGKVAYAGYLLGYGLVIVIAHNDGHATIYGHNQSLKVETGQAVLARQVIAIAGNTGSLDVTALYFGVTRNGKSVNPSSWLN
;
A
#
# COMPACT_ATOMS: atom_id res chain seq x y z
N MET A 1 -0.26 -16.74 9.71
CA MET A 1 -1.38 -15.98 10.32
C MET A 1 -0.93 -14.85 11.26
N GLN A 2 -0.19 -15.11 12.36
CA GLN A 2 0.22 -14.05 13.30
C GLN A 2 1.14 -12.96 12.67
N LEU A 3 2.05 -13.35 11.77
CA LEU A 3 2.95 -12.42 11.09
C LEU A 3 2.19 -11.43 10.18
N ASP A 4 1.14 -11.92 9.51
CA ASP A 4 0.36 -11.13 8.55
C ASP A 4 -0.64 -10.19 9.24
N ALA A 5 -1.23 -10.63 10.37
CA ALA A 5 -2.05 -9.76 11.21
C ALA A 5 -1.23 -8.61 11.85
N LYS A 6 0.03 -8.87 12.21
CA LYS A 6 0.95 -7.83 12.71
C LYS A 6 1.30 -6.83 11.61
N LYS A 7 1.55 -7.29 10.38
CA LYS A 7 1.77 -6.41 9.22
C LYS A 7 0.55 -5.53 8.92
N LEU A 8 -0.66 -6.08 9.03
CA LEU A 8 -1.91 -5.32 8.81
C LEU A 8 -2.03 -4.14 9.80
N LYS A 9 -1.83 -4.41 11.10
CA LYS A 9 -1.84 -3.37 12.14
C LYS A 9 -0.81 -2.26 11.92
N VAL A 10 0.39 -2.61 11.46
CA VAL A 10 1.44 -1.64 11.15
C VAL A 10 0.99 -0.71 10.02
N ILE A 11 0.46 -1.27 8.92
CA ILE A 11 0.03 -0.46 7.78
C ILE A 11 -1.19 0.41 8.15
N GLU A 12 -2.13 -0.10 8.95
CA GLU A 12 -3.25 0.71 9.48
C GLU A 12 -2.77 1.88 10.34
N SER A 13 -1.80 1.65 11.22
CA SER A 13 -1.20 2.72 12.03
C SER A 13 -0.48 3.76 11.18
N GLU A 14 0.17 3.34 10.10
CA GLU A 14 0.85 4.25 9.18
C GLU A 14 -0.15 5.06 8.35
N LEU A 15 -1.26 4.46 7.89
CA LEU A 15 -2.34 5.22 7.25
C LEU A 15 -2.94 6.30 8.17
N ASN A 16 -3.10 6.01 9.47
CA ASN A 16 -3.56 7.00 10.43
C ASN A 16 -2.57 8.16 10.58
N ARG A 17 -1.27 7.86 10.55
CA ARG A 17 -0.19 8.85 10.55
C ARG A 17 -0.19 9.71 9.28
N LEU A 18 -0.29 9.10 8.10
CA LEU A 18 -0.36 9.84 6.83
C LEU A 18 -1.62 10.72 6.77
N ASN A 19 -2.75 10.25 7.28
CA ASN A 19 -3.99 11.05 7.35
C ASN A 19 -3.83 12.27 8.28
N SER A 20 -3.16 12.12 9.43
CA SER A 20 -2.95 13.25 10.35
C SER A 20 -1.96 14.27 9.76
N GLU A 21 -0.92 13.80 9.09
CA GLU A 21 0.05 14.62 8.36
C GLU A 21 -0.61 15.37 7.19
N SER A 22 -1.50 14.72 6.44
CA SER A 22 -2.29 15.36 5.37
C SER A 22 -3.19 16.47 5.90
N LYS A 23 -3.84 16.25 7.05
CA LYS A 23 -4.64 17.29 7.72
C LYS A 23 -3.77 18.46 8.17
N LYS A 24 -2.56 18.20 8.65
CA LYS A 24 -1.60 19.25 9.04
C LYS A 24 -1.17 20.07 7.82
N LEU A 25 -0.73 19.42 6.75
CA LEU A 25 -0.38 20.10 5.49
C LEU A 25 -1.53 20.93 4.92
N THR A 26 -2.77 20.42 4.98
CA THR A 26 -3.94 21.18 4.53
C THR A 26 -4.13 22.48 5.31
N ARG A 27 -3.87 22.47 6.62
CA ARG A 27 -3.92 23.68 7.45
C ARG A 27 -2.76 24.63 7.13
N GLU A 28 -1.57 24.10 6.93
CA GLU A 28 -0.38 24.89 6.57
C GLU A 28 -0.56 25.58 5.21
N ILE A 29 -1.06 24.86 4.20
CA ILE A 29 -1.44 25.42 2.89
C ILE A 29 -2.45 26.55 3.06
N ALA A 30 -3.55 26.31 3.78
CA ALA A 30 -4.56 27.35 4.01
C ALA A 30 -4.00 28.60 4.70
N SER A 31 -3.08 28.42 5.67
CA SER A 31 -2.39 29.54 6.31
C SER A 31 -1.44 30.27 5.37
N SER A 32 -0.70 29.55 4.52
CA SER A 32 0.22 30.13 3.54
C SER A 32 -0.52 30.87 2.43
N GLU A 33 -1.69 30.37 2.01
CA GLU A 33 -2.58 31.07 1.09
C GLU A 33 -3.12 32.37 1.69
N GLN A 34 -3.44 32.38 2.99
CA GLN A 34 -3.85 33.60 3.69
C GLN A 34 -2.73 34.63 3.72
N VAL A 35 -1.51 34.21 4.09
CA VAL A 35 -0.33 35.09 4.08
C VAL A 35 -0.09 35.68 2.69
N LEU A 36 -0.26 34.90 1.63
CA LEU A 36 -0.15 35.39 0.26
C LEU A 36 -1.23 36.42 -0.11
N ARG A 37 -2.47 36.22 0.34
CA ARG A 37 -3.54 37.20 0.16
C ARG A 37 -3.21 38.52 0.86
N ASP A 38 -2.82 38.45 2.14
CA ASP A 38 -2.48 39.61 2.95
C ASP A 38 -1.26 40.36 2.37
N LEU A 39 -0.23 39.63 1.91
CA LEU A 39 0.93 40.21 1.24
C LEU A 39 0.57 40.90 -0.09
N SER A 40 -0.33 40.30 -0.86
CA SER A 40 -0.79 40.89 -2.13
C SER A 40 -1.62 42.15 -1.89
N GLU A 41 -2.46 42.17 -0.86
CA GLU A 41 -3.26 43.35 -0.49
C GLU A 41 -2.36 44.50 -0.02
N THR A 42 -1.46 44.23 0.91
CA THR A 42 -0.47 45.22 1.37
C THR A 42 0.43 45.73 0.25
N GLN A 43 0.70 44.92 -0.78
CA GLN A 43 1.52 45.34 -1.93
C GLN A 43 0.75 46.33 -2.78
N GLN A 44 -0.52 46.04 -3.04
CA GLN A 44 -1.40 46.94 -3.77
C GLN A 44 -1.59 48.28 -3.03
N GLU A 45 -1.76 48.25 -1.71
CA GLU A 45 -1.85 49.47 -0.89
C GLU A 45 -0.58 50.32 -0.93
N THR A 46 0.58 49.67 -0.85
CA THR A 46 1.88 50.34 -0.93
C THR A 46 2.08 50.96 -2.32
N GLU A 47 1.74 50.24 -3.39
CA GLU A 47 1.81 50.73 -4.76
C GLU A 47 0.86 51.91 -4.99
N ASN A 48 -0.38 51.83 -4.51
CA ASN A 48 -1.34 52.94 -4.57
C ASN A 48 -0.83 54.18 -3.81
N THR A 49 -0.20 53.96 -2.64
CA THR A 49 0.41 55.03 -1.85
C THR A 49 1.56 55.68 -2.62
N ILE A 50 2.42 54.90 -3.26
CA ILE A 50 3.50 55.40 -4.11
C ILE A 50 2.95 56.25 -5.25
N VAL A 51 1.90 55.78 -5.95
CA VAL A 51 1.27 56.53 -7.04
C VAL A 51 0.68 57.85 -6.54
N SER A 52 -0.08 57.83 -5.45
CA SER A 52 -0.67 59.04 -4.85
C SER A 52 0.39 60.04 -4.43
N ARG A 53 1.42 59.59 -3.69
CA ARG A 53 2.52 60.45 -3.26
C ARG A 53 3.26 61.03 -4.45
N THR A 54 3.56 60.23 -5.47
CA THR A 54 4.23 60.72 -6.69
C THR A 54 3.42 61.80 -7.40
N ALA A 55 2.09 61.66 -7.47
CA ALA A 55 1.20 62.67 -8.06
C ALA A 55 1.16 63.97 -7.23
N ASP A 56 1.06 63.87 -5.90
CA ASP A 56 1.09 65.05 -5.02
C ASP A 56 2.43 65.81 -5.14
N LEU A 57 3.53 65.07 -5.28
CA LEU A 57 4.85 65.65 -5.50
C LEU A 57 4.97 66.37 -6.84
N GLN A 58 4.41 65.81 -7.92
CA GLN A 58 4.36 66.50 -9.22
C GLN A 58 3.59 67.82 -9.14
N ARG A 59 2.43 67.83 -8.48
CA ARG A 59 1.64 69.05 -8.26
C ARG A 59 2.42 70.11 -7.47
N LEU A 60 3.14 69.69 -6.42
CA LEU A 60 3.95 70.59 -5.61
C LEU A 60 5.10 71.21 -6.42
N LEU A 61 5.78 70.41 -7.26
CA LEU A 61 6.82 70.90 -8.16
C LEU A 61 6.29 71.90 -9.18
N ASP A 62 5.11 71.64 -9.76
CA ASP A 62 4.45 72.56 -10.69
C ASP A 62 4.03 73.87 -10.02
N GLN A 63 3.52 73.80 -8.78
CA GLN A 63 3.19 75.00 -7.99
C GLN A 63 4.43 75.87 -7.79
N TYR A 64 5.55 75.28 -7.34
CA TYR A 64 6.79 76.04 -7.15
C TYR A 64 7.36 76.61 -8.45
N ARG A 65 7.27 75.85 -9.55
CA ARG A 65 7.67 76.34 -10.87
C ARG A 65 6.86 77.58 -11.25
N ASN A 66 5.54 77.55 -11.04
CA ASN A 66 4.66 78.67 -11.35
C ASN A 66 4.93 79.88 -10.44
N GLU A 67 5.19 79.66 -9.14
CA GLU A 67 5.60 80.72 -8.21
C GLU A 67 6.91 81.39 -8.64
N LEU A 68 7.91 80.60 -9.04
CA LEU A 68 9.19 81.13 -9.54
C LEU A 68 9.04 81.92 -10.84
N VAL A 69 8.26 81.40 -11.79
CA VAL A 69 7.99 82.11 -13.07
C VAL A 69 7.25 83.40 -12.81
N ALA A 70 6.19 83.38 -11.98
CA ALA A 70 5.47 84.58 -11.60
C ALA A 70 6.39 85.60 -10.93
N TYR A 71 7.27 85.17 -10.04
CA TYR A 71 8.25 86.03 -9.39
C TYR A 71 9.24 86.64 -10.38
N TYR A 72 9.81 85.84 -11.30
CA TYR A 72 10.79 86.33 -12.27
C TYR A 72 10.18 87.30 -13.29
N VAL A 73 8.92 87.09 -13.67
CA VAL A 73 8.20 87.92 -14.64
C VAL A 73 7.61 89.18 -14.01
N THR A 74 7.10 89.10 -12.78
CA THR A 74 6.34 90.20 -12.14
C THR A 74 7.10 90.93 -11.03
N GLY A 75 8.20 90.36 -10.53
CA GLY A 75 8.94 90.88 -9.39
C GLY A 75 8.18 90.81 -8.05
N ARG A 76 7.06 90.08 -7.99
CA ARG A 76 6.19 89.95 -6.81
C ARG A 76 5.94 88.49 -6.47
N THR A 77 5.75 88.20 -5.19
CA THR A 77 5.38 86.86 -4.71
C THR A 77 3.87 86.64 -4.87
N LEU A 78 3.43 85.41 -5.19
CA LEU A 78 2.01 85.06 -5.29
C LEU A 78 1.30 84.92 -3.92
N ARG A 79 1.98 85.12 -2.78
CA ARG A 79 1.39 84.98 -1.46
C ARG A 79 0.57 86.22 -1.08
N PRO A 80 -0.70 86.09 -0.64
CA PRO A 80 -1.60 87.23 -0.47
C PRO A 80 -1.26 88.17 0.71
N ASN A 81 -0.21 87.92 1.50
CA ASN A 81 -0.04 88.56 2.81
C ASN A 81 1.40 88.93 3.20
N THR A 82 2.32 89.10 2.25
CA THR A 82 3.65 89.66 2.52
C THR A 82 3.66 91.13 2.12
N THR A 83 3.50 92.00 3.10
CA THR A 83 3.30 93.45 2.93
C THR A 83 4.57 94.24 2.57
N ASP A 84 5.70 93.61 2.25
CA ASP A 84 6.97 94.35 2.07
C ASP A 84 7.48 94.40 0.63
N GLN A 85 7.60 95.65 0.16
CA GLN A 85 8.34 96.03 -1.04
C GLN A 85 9.84 96.05 -0.71
N GLY A 86 10.57 95.02 -1.17
CA GLY A 86 12.03 94.87 -1.00
C GLY A 86 12.33 93.80 0.06
N HIS A 87 13.00 92.69 -0.22
CA HIS A 87 14.24 92.56 -0.98
C HIS A 87 14.25 91.29 -1.85
N LEU A 88 14.46 91.46 -3.16
CA LEU A 88 14.60 90.37 -4.14
C LEU A 88 15.72 89.36 -3.78
N SER A 89 16.73 89.83 -3.02
CA SER A 89 17.91 89.08 -2.61
C SER A 89 17.70 88.17 -1.40
N GLU A 90 16.72 88.44 -0.54
CA GLU A 90 16.53 87.71 0.72
C GLU A 90 15.54 86.54 0.58
N TYR A 91 14.55 86.69 -0.31
CA TYR A 91 13.49 85.69 -0.49
C TYR A 91 13.89 84.53 -1.41
N LEU A 92 14.70 84.79 -2.44
CA LEU A 92 15.12 83.77 -3.40
C LEU A 92 15.97 82.64 -2.76
N PRO A 93 16.93 82.93 -1.85
CA PRO A 93 17.66 81.88 -1.13
C PRO A 93 16.75 80.98 -0.30
N PHE A 94 15.72 81.54 0.36
CA PHE A 94 14.75 80.78 1.14
C PHE A 94 13.94 79.81 0.26
N LEU A 95 13.48 80.25 -0.92
CA LEU A 95 12.78 79.39 -1.87
C LEU A 95 13.67 78.27 -2.42
N LEU A 96 14.94 78.58 -2.70
CA LEU A 96 15.90 77.59 -3.19
C LEU A 96 16.23 76.55 -2.11
N ASP A 97 16.42 76.95 -0.86
CA ASP A 97 16.64 76.05 0.29
C ASP A 97 15.41 75.16 0.54
N ALA A 98 14.20 75.74 0.57
CA ALA A 98 12.96 74.99 0.72
C ALA A 98 12.78 73.95 -0.40
N ARG A 99 13.12 74.31 -1.65
CA ARG A 99 13.08 73.36 -2.78
C ARG A 99 14.12 72.25 -2.63
N GLN A 100 15.35 72.58 -2.22
CA GLN A 100 16.42 71.59 -2.06
C GLN A 100 16.12 70.60 -0.94
N LYS A 101 15.59 71.08 0.19
CA LYS A 101 15.15 70.24 1.32
C LYS A 101 14.00 69.31 0.91
N ASN A 102 12.97 69.85 0.27
CA ASN A 102 11.84 69.05 -0.21
C ASN A 102 12.29 68.02 -1.25
N ALA A 103 13.19 68.38 -2.18
CA ALA A 103 13.74 67.45 -3.16
C ALA A 103 14.52 66.29 -2.50
N ALA A 104 15.32 66.58 -1.47
CA ALA A 104 16.05 65.55 -0.73
C ALA A 104 15.12 64.62 0.06
N GLU A 105 14.07 65.16 0.69
CA GLU A 105 13.06 64.36 1.40
C GLU A 105 12.28 63.45 0.44
N ILE A 106 12.00 63.94 -0.78
CA ILE A 106 11.37 63.16 -1.85
C ILE A 106 12.27 62.00 -2.30
N GLU A 107 13.54 62.27 -2.54
CA GLU A 107 14.47 61.22 -2.96
C GLU A 107 14.62 60.14 -1.88
N ALA A 108 14.70 60.55 -0.61
CA ALA A 108 14.75 59.64 0.52
C ALA A 108 13.48 58.77 0.63
N THR A 109 12.30 59.38 0.53
CA THR A 109 11.01 58.64 0.59
C THR A 109 10.83 57.72 -0.60
N ALA A 110 11.16 58.15 -1.82
CA ALA A 110 11.11 57.32 -3.01
C ALA A 110 12.06 56.11 -2.92
N ASN A 111 13.27 56.32 -2.40
CA ASN A 111 14.24 55.24 -2.19
C ASN A 111 13.77 54.23 -1.12
N ASN A 112 13.22 54.72 -0.01
CA ASN A 112 12.65 53.85 1.04
C ASN A 112 11.47 53.02 0.50
N LEU A 113 10.57 53.63 -0.27
CA LEU A 113 9.43 52.95 -0.87
C LEU A 113 9.86 51.90 -1.90
N ARG A 114 10.88 52.21 -2.71
CA ARG A 114 11.47 51.22 -3.65
C ARG A 114 12.10 50.04 -2.90
N SER A 115 12.84 50.28 -1.81
CA SER A 115 13.40 49.17 -1.03
C SER A 115 12.30 48.30 -0.41
N LEU A 116 11.21 48.93 0.07
CA LEU A 116 10.08 48.21 0.64
C LEU A 116 9.37 47.33 -0.41
N LEU A 117 9.17 47.85 -1.63
CA LEU A 117 8.61 47.06 -2.74
C LEU A 117 9.47 45.84 -3.08
N VAL A 118 10.78 46.00 -3.16
CA VAL A 118 11.70 44.89 -3.44
C VAL A 118 11.65 43.83 -2.34
N GLU A 119 11.59 44.25 -1.08
CA GLU A 119 11.44 43.33 0.05
C GLU A 119 10.10 42.57 -0.02
N GLN A 120 9.03 43.27 -0.37
CA GLN A 120 7.69 42.69 -0.49
C GLN A 120 7.59 41.70 -1.65
N GLU A 121 8.14 42.01 -2.82
CA GLU A 121 8.26 41.08 -3.95
C GLU A 121 9.06 39.84 -3.57
N ARG A 122 10.13 40.01 -2.79
CA ARG A 122 10.91 38.87 -2.30
C ARG A 122 10.08 38.01 -1.34
N ASN A 123 9.31 38.62 -0.45
CA ASN A 123 8.45 37.92 0.50
C ASN A 123 7.31 37.18 -0.21
N THR A 124 6.67 37.77 -1.22
CA THR A 124 5.63 37.11 -2.02
C THR A 124 6.19 35.94 -2.81
N ASN A 125 7.35 36.10 -3.47
CA ASN A 125 8.02 35.01 -4.18
C ASN A 125 8.39 33.84 -3.25
N ASN A 126 8.92 34.14 -2.06
CA ASN A 126 9.22 33.11 -1.06
C ASN A 126 7.96 32.38 -0.57
N ALA A 127 6.88 33.11 -0.32
CA ALA A 127 5.61 32.54 0.10
C ALA A 127 4.96 31.69 -1.01
N GLN A 128 5.04 32.11 -2.28
CA GLN A 128 4.58 31.35 -3.43
C GLN A 128 5.35 30.04 -3.59
N LYS A 129 6.68 30.10 -3.46
CA LYS A 129 7.53 28.90 -3.49
C LYS A 129 7.17 27.93 -2.36
N THR A 130 6.97 28.45 -1.14
CA THR A 130 6.57 27.63 0.01
C THR A 130 5.22 26.97 -0.23
N LEU A 131 4.26 27.68 -0.82
CA LEU A 131 2.95 27.12 -1.17
C LEU A 131 3.05 25.99 -2.20
N LEU A 132 3.92 26.16 -3.20
CA LEU A 132 4.20 25.12 -4.19
C LEU A 132 4.79 23.87 -3.53
N ASP A 133 5.84 24.03 -2.71
CA ASP A 133 6.49 22.93 -1.99
C ASP A 133 5.49 22.18 -1.08
N LEU A 134 4.62 22.90 -0.38
CA LEU A 134 3.57 22.31 0.46
C LEU A 134 2.52 21.55 -0.35
N THR A 135 2.16 22.05 -1.54
CA THR A 135 1.19 21.41 -2.43
C THR A 135 1.78 20.12 -3.03
N ASP A 136 3.02 20.16 -3.49
CA ASP A 136 3.74 18.98 -3.98
C ASP A 136 3.90 17.92 -2.87
N ALA A 137 4.23 18.34 -1.65
CA ALA A 137 4.30 17.44 -0.49
C ALA A 137 2.94 16.78 -0.19
N ARG A 138 1.83 17.55 -0.29
CA ARG A 138 0.47 17.03 -0.12
C ARG A 138 0.13 16.00 -1.19
N ASP A 139 0.47 16.26 -2.44
CA ASP A 139 0.15 15.37 -3.55
C ASP A 139 0.97 14.07 -3.47
N ALA A 140 2.26 14.16 -3.15
CA ALA A 140 3.10 12.99 -2.89
C ALA A 140 2.54 12.14 -1.73
N LEU A 141 2.08 12.78 -0.66
CA LEU A 141 1.46 12.10 0.49
C LEU A 141 0.12 11.43 0.11
N SER A 142 -0.68 12.09 -0.71
CA SER A 142 -1.95 11.56 -1.24
C SER A 142 -1.70 10.30 -2.08
N GLN A 143 -0.69 10.30 -2.95
CA GLN A 143 -0.31 9.11 -3.73
C GLN A 143 0.13 7.97 -2.82
N ARG A 144 1.05 8.24 -1.87
CA ARG A 144 1.50 7.23 -0.91
C ARG A 144 0.36 6.61 -0.10
N THR A 145 -0.64 7.42 0.26
CA THR A 145 -1.85 6.96 0.96
C THR A 145 -2.70 6.03 0.07
N ARG A 146 -2.85 6.35 -1.23
CA ARG A 146 -3.56 5.49 -2.20
C ARG A 146 -2.86 4.16 -2.36
N ASP A 147 -1.55 4.16 -2.54
CA ASP A 147 -0.74 2.95 -2.72
C ASP A 147 -0.86 2.01 -1.51
N GLN A 148 -0.75 2.56 -0.29
CA GLN A 148 -0.92 1.77 0.94
C GLN A 148 -2.32 1.16 1.07
N ARG A 149 -3.38 1.88 0.68
CA ARG A 149 -4.75 1.34 0.68
C ARG A 149 -4.92 0.20 -0.31
N GLN A 150 -4.33 0.32 -1.50
CA GLN A 150 -4.37 -0.75 -2.51
C GLN A 150 -3.62 -1.99 -2.03
N LEU A 151 -2.44 -1.81 -1.41
CA LEU A 151 -1.67 -2.89 -0.82
C LEU A 151 -2.48 -3.60 0.28
N LEU A 152 -3.08 -2.86 1.21
CA LEU A 152 -3.95 -3.44 2.24
C LEU A 152 -5.11 -4.23 1.64
N ALA A 153 -5.79 -3.70 0.63
CA ALA A 153 -6.89 -4.37 -0.03
C ALA A 153 -6.46 -5.66 -0.75
N SER A 154 -5.23 -5.73 -1.25
CA SER A 154 -4.67 -6.96 -1.83
C SER A 154 -4.32 -8.00 -0.76
N ILE A 155 -3.70 -7.57 0.35
CA ILE A 155 -3.32 -8.44 1.47
C ILE A 155 -4.57 -9.01 2.14
N SER A 156 -5.60 -8.20 2.39
CA SER A 156 -6.84 -8.65 3.02
C SER A 156 -7.60 -9.65 2.15
N ARG A 157 -7.64 -9.44 0.81
CA ARG A 157 -8.19 -10.42 -0.14
C ARG A 157 -7.43 -11.75 -0.12
N ASN A 158 -6.09 -11.69 -0.14
CA ASN A 158 -5.26 -12.89 -0.06
C ASN A 158 -5.42 -13.64 1.27
N LEU A 159 -5.56 -12.92 2.38
CA LEU A 159 -5.79 -13.52 3.68
C LEU A 159 -7.17 -14.20 3.75
N ARG A 160 -8.21 -13.53 3.26
CA ARG A 160 -9.58 -14.09 3.22
C ARG A 160 -9.64 -15.37 2.37
N THR A 161 -9.01 -15.37 1.19
CA THR A 161 -8.97 -16.54 0.32
C THR A 161 -8.18 -17.70 0.93
N LYS A 162 -7.05 -17.43 1.59
CA LYS A 162 -6.31 -18.45 2.36
C LYS A 162 -7.16 -19.02 3.50
N GLN A 163 -7.81 -18.17 4.29
CA GLN A 163 -8.66 -18.62 5.40
C GLN A 163 -9.80 -19.51 4.89
N GLN A 164 -10.48 -19.10 3.82
CA GLN A 164 -11.54 -19.91 3.21
C GLN A 164 -11.05 -21.28 2.72
N ARG A 165 -9.83 -21.36 2.17
CA ARG A 165 -9.23 -22.64 1.76
C ARG A 165 -8.89 -23.53 2.95
N GLU A 166 -8.37 -22.95 4.03
CA GLU A 166 -8.09 -23.69 5.27
C GLU A 166 -9.37 -24.23 5.90
N ASP A 167 -10.42 -23.42 5.96
CA ASP A 167 -11.72 -23.81 6.53
C ASP A 167 -12.37 -24.95 5.70
N ALA A 168 -12.37 -24.83 4.37
CA ALA A 168 -12.87 -25.86 3.46
C ALA A 168 -12.10 -27.17 3.58
N LEU A 169 -10.76 -27.10 3.67
CA LEU A 169 -9.93 -28.29 3.89
C LEU A 169 -10.26 -28.96 5.22
N ASN A 170 -10.42 -28.18 6.29
CA ASN A 170 -10.72 -28.73 7.60
C ASN A 170 -12.11 -29.40 7.64
N SER A 171 -13.12 -28.83 6.96
CA SER A 171 -14.43 -29.48 6.84
C SER A 171 -14.36 -30.78 6.04
N ASP A 172 -13.60 -30.80 4.94
CA ASP A 172 -13.43 -32.00 4.12
C ASP A 172 -12.74 -33.12 4.92
N LEU A 173 -11.65 -32.80 5.62
CA LEU A 173 -10.93 -33.76 6.46
C LEU A 173 -11.82 -34.35 7.58
N GLN A 174 -12.66 -33.53 8.21
CA GLN A 174 -13.61 -34.03 9.23
C GLN A 174 -14.67 -34.95 8.62
N SER A 175 -15.16 -34.65 7.43
CA SER A 175 -16.13 -35.50 6.74
C SER A 175 -15.53 -36.87 6.39
N LEU A 176 -14.25 -36.88 5.98
CA LEU A 176 -13.49 -38.10 5.70
C LEU A 176 -13.28 -38.95 6.95
N ASP A 177 -12.86 -38.35 8.07
CA ASP A 177 -12.65 -39.09 9.32
C ASP A 177 -13.93 -39.80 9.80
N ARG A 178 -15.09 -39.12 9.72
CA ARG A 178 -16.38 -39.73 10.07
C ARG A 178 -16.70 -40.94 9.18
N ARG A 179 -16.41 -40.84 7.88
CA ARG A 179 -16.69 -41.90 6.90
C ARG A 179 -15.75 -43.08 7.02
N ILE A 180 -14.48 -42.83 7.33
CA ILE A 180 -13.50 -43.89 7.65
C ILE A 180 -13.98 -44.67 8.89
N LYS A 181 -14.38 -43.97 9.96
CA LYS A 181 -14.90 -44.59 11.18
C LYS A 181 -16.15 -45.43 10.93
N SER A 182 -17.11 -44.94 10.15
CA SER A 182 -18.33 -45.72 9.85
C SER A 182 -18.02 -46.99 9.08
N LEU A 183 -17.10 -46.96 8.11
CA LEU A 183 -16.75 -48.13 7.31
C LEU A 183 -15.91 -49.15 8.07
N GLN A 184 -15.09 -48.71 9.02
CA GLN A 184 -14.36 -49.61 9.93
C GLN A 184 -15.31 -50.42 10.81
N LEU A 185 -16.49 -49.89 11.15
CA LEU A 185 -17.50 -50.62 11.92
C LEU A 185 -18.26 -51.65 11.07
N GLU A 186 -18.32 -51.45 9.75
CA GLU A 186 -19.09 -52.31 8.82
C GLU A 186 -18.26 -53.39 8.10
N SER A 187 -16.92 -53.33 8.14
CA SER A 187 -16.06 -54.09 7.21
C SER A 187 -15.07 -55.03 7.89
N GLY A 188 -14.99 -56.28 7.40
CA GLY A 188 -13.91 -57.24 7.67
C GLY A 188 -12.80 -57.17 6.63
N GLY A 189 -12.08 -56.03 6.56
CA GLY A 189 -10.91 -55.86 5.70
C GLY A 189 -9.70 -56.69 6.16
N ALA A 190 -8.51 -56.41 5.61
CA ALA A 190 -7.26 -57.04 6.08
C ALA A 190 -6.51 -56.13 7.05
N ALA A 191 -5.80 -56.71 8.01
CA ALA A 191 -4.92 -55.99 8.92
C ALA A 191 -3.72 -55.39 8.17
N LEU A 192 -3.34 -54.18 8.54
CA LEU A 192 -2.16 -53.49 8.00
C LEU A 192 -0.89 -53.77 8.82
N GLU A 193 -1.01 -53.98 10.13
CA GLU A 193 0.14 -54.20 11.04
C GLU A 193 1.12 -55.29 10.59
N PRO A 194 0.67 -56.45 10.04
CA PRO A 194 1.61 -57.47 9.54
C PRO A 194 2.49 -57.02 8.37
N LEU A 195 2.11 -55.97 7.65
CA LEU A 195 2.85 -55.43 6.51
C LEU A 195 3.88 -54.36 6.91
N LYS A 196 4.00 -54.03 8.20
CA LYS A 196 4.93 -52.99 8.64
C LYS A 196 6.38 -53.37 8.31
N GLY A 197 7.05 -52.53 7.53
CA GLY A 197 8.42 -52.74 7.02
C GLY A 197 8.52 -53.63 5.79
N ASN A 198 7.40 -54.24 5.36
CA ASN A 198 7.31 -55.16 4.22
C ASN A 198 6.23 -54.72 3.20
N MET A 199 5.67 -53.52 3.36
CA MET A 199 4.60 -53.02 2.49
C MET A 199 5.17 -52.71 1.12
N GLN A 200 4.57 -53.29 0.09
CA GLN A 200 4.96 -52.98 -1.28
C GLN A 200 4.61 -51.55 -1.65
N TRP A 201 5.48 -50.95 -2.45
CA TRP A 201 5.27 -49.61 -2.97
C TRP A 201 3.98 -49.53 -3.82
N PRO A 202 3.16 -48.48 -3.64
CA PRO A 202 1.92 -48.31 -4.40
C PRO A 202 2.16 -47.88 -5.85
N VAL A 203 3.33 -47.31 -6.14
CA VAL A 203 3.82 -46.93 -7.48
C VAL A 203 5.34 -47.00 -7.49
N ASP A 204 5.93 -47.25 -8.65
CA ASP A 204 7.38 -47.26 -8.82
C ASP A 204 7.92 -45.83 -8.97
N GLY A 205 8.86 -45.44 -8.10
CA GLY A 205 9.53 -44.16 -8.18
C GLY A 205 10.28 -43.74 -6.91
N ARG A 206 10.88 -42.54 -6.94
CA ARG A 206 11.65 -42.00 -5.82
C ARG A 206 10.81 -41.04 -4.96
N VAL A 207 11.13 -40.98 -3.67
CA VAL A 207 10.49 -40.02 -2.76
C VAL A 207 10.97 -38.60 -3.05
N LEU A 208 10.04 -37.72 -3.43
CA LEU A 208 10.26 -36.30 -3.70
C LEU A 208 10.02 -35.41 -2.47
N ARG A 209 9.03 -35.78 -1.64
CA ARG A 209 8.70 -35.09 -0.39
C ARG A 209 8.47 -36.11 0.72
N ARG A 210 8.94 -35.77 1.92
CA ARG A 210 8.89 -36.65 3.09
C ARG A 210 7.84 -36.18 4.09
N PHE A 211 7.36 -37.12 4.89
CA PHE A 211 6.49 -36.83 6.04
C PHE A 211 7.14 -35.79 6.96
N GLY A 212 6.38 -34.78 7.39
CA GLY A 212 6.82 -33.69 8.26
C GLY A 212 7.60 -32.58 7.54
N GLN A 213 7.84 -32.68 6.23
CA GLN A 213 8.44 -31.58 5.46
C GLN A 213 7.40 -30.47 5.21
N ASN A 214 7.82 -29.21 5.30
CA ASN A 214 6.92 -28.08 5.06
C ASN A 214 6.44 -28.01 3.60
N ARG A 215 5.13 -27.79 3.40
CA ARG A 215 4.52 -27.62 2.08
C ARG A 215 4.51 -26.16 1.66
N GLN A 216 4.92 -25.90 0.42
CA GLN A 216 4.98 -24.54 -0.14
C GLN A 216 3.60 -24.01 -0.60
N ASP A 217 2.60 -24.89 -0.70
CA ASP A 217 1.23 -24.57 -1.12
C ASP A 217 0.36 -23.98 0.00
N GLY A 218 0.90 -23.89 1.23
CA GLY A 218 0.21 -23.32 2.38
C GLY A 218 -0.67 -24.30 3.15
N PHE A 219 -0.63 -25.61 2.84
CA PHE A 219 -1.40 -26.64 3.54
C PHE A 219 -0.67 -27.26 4.76
N GLY A 220 0.31 -26.55 5.33
CA GLY A 220 1.08 -27.02 6.48
C GLY A 220 2.22 -27.96 6.11
N ASP A 221 2.44 -29.01 6.89
CA ASP A 221 3.48 -30.01 6.61
C ASP A 221 2.89 -31.24 5.88
N TRP A 222 3.72 -31.92 5.08
CA TRP A 222 3.33 -33.15 4.40
C TRP A 222 2.98 -34.24 5.44
N GLN A 223 1.75 -34.74 5.39
CA GLN A 223 1.27 -35.82 6.27
C GLN A 223 1.47 -37.22 5.67
N GLY A 224 2.31 -37.33 4.64
CA GLY A 224 2.59 -38.54 3.90
C GLY A 224 3.87 -38.41 3.07
N LEU A 225 4.01 -39.25 2.05
CA LEU A 225 5.08 -39.20 1.07
C LEU A 225 4.56 -38.68 -0.27
N VAL A 226 5.41 -37.98 -1.01
CA VAL A 226 5.17 -37.72 -2.44
C VAL A 226 6.19 -38.54 -3.22
N ILE A 227 5.71 -39.49 -4.01
CA ILE A 227 6.51 -40.46 -4.76
C ILE A 227 6.41 -40.07 -6.23
N SER A 228 7.54 -39.84 -6.89
CA SER A 228 7.54 -39.54 -8.34
C SER A 228 6.89 -40.68 -9.10
N ALA A 229 6.15 -40.39 -10.16
CA ALA A 229 5.63 -41.41 -11.06
C ALA A 229 5.82 -40.97 -12.51
N THR A 230 6.00 -41.92 -13.41
CA THR A 230 5.86 -41.64 -14.84
C THR A 230 4.40 -41.31 -15.17
N ASP A 231 4.17 -40.48 -16.17
CA ASP A 231 2.80 -40.17 -16.58
C ASP A 231 2.06 -41.43 -17.02
N GLY A 232 0.80 -41.58 -16.59
CA GLY A 232 0.02 -42.79 -16.83
C GLY A 232 0.35 -44.00 -15.95
N SER A 233 1.24 -43.89 -14.96
CA SER A 233 1.59 -45.02 -14.08
C SER A 233 0.39 -45.52 -13.29
N GLU A 234 0.23 -46.84 -13.22
CA GLU A 234 -0.81 -47.47 -12.41
C GLU A 234 -0.49 -47.35 -10.92
N VAL A 235 -1.45 -46.83 -10.15
CA VAL A 235 -1.40 -46.80 -8.69
C VAL A 235 -2.16 -48.01 -8.18
N ARG A 236 -1.52 -48.78 -7.30
CA ARG A 236 -2.07 -50.04 -6.77
C ARG A 236 -2.30 -49.98 -5.28
N ALA A 237 -3.36 -50.62 -4.81
CA ALA A 237 -3.66 -50.75 -3.39
C ALA A 237 -2.55 -51.55 -2.68
N VAL A 238 -2.05 -51.02 -1.56
CA VAL A 238 -1.00 -51.70 -0.79
C VAL A 238 -1.53 -52.93 -0.03
N GLN A 239 -2.83 -52.97 0.25
CA GLN A 239 -3.50 -54.05 0.96
C GLN A 239 -4.98 -54.10 0.59
N ALA A 240 -5.64 -55.24 0.81
CA ALA A 240 -7.09 -55.38 0.66
C ALA A 240 -7.84 -54.49 1.67
N GLY A 241 -9.00 -53.97 1.26
CA GLY A 241 -9.80 -53.06 2.09
C GLY A 241 -11.06 -52.57 1.37
N LYS A 242 -11.74 -51.59 1.97
CA LYS A 242 -12.94 -50.96 1.40
C LYS A 242 -12.67 -49.49 1.11
N VAL A 243 -13.05 -49.04 -0.08
CA VAL A 243 -12.86 -47.64 -0.50
C VAL A 243 -13.78 -46.75 0.33
N ALA A 244 -13.19 -45.94 1.21
CA ALA A 244 -13.89 -45.00 2.06
C ALA A 244 -14.23 -43.69 1.37
N TYR A 245 -13.42 -43.31 0.38
CA TYR A 245 -13.62 -42.12 -0.41
C TYR A 245 -12.91 -42.27 -1.75
N ALA A 246 -13.56 -41.82 -2.82
CA ALA A 246 -13.00 -41.66 -4.14
C ALA A 246 -13.55 -40.36 -4.74
N GLY A 247 -12.72 -39.32 -4.83
CA GLY A 247 -13.16 -38.00 -5.25
C GLY A 247 -12.07 -36.93 -5.16
N TYR A 248 -12.42 -35.67 -5.43
CA TYR A 248 -11.48 -34.56 -5.35
C TYR A 248 -11.40 -33.97 -3.93
N LEU A 249 -10.20 -33.89 -3.38
CA LEU A 249 -9.91 -33.26 -2.10
C LEU A 249 -8.96 -32.08 -2.31
N LEU A 250 -9.34 -30.91 -1.79
CA LEU A 250 -8.53 -29.70 -1.92
C LEU A 250 -7.11 -29.94 -1.36
N GLY A 251 -6.08 -29.54 -2.11
CA GLY A 251 -4.67 -29.72 -1.72
C GLY A 251 -4.10 -31.13 -1.93
N TYR A 252 -4.94 -32.12 -2.24
CA TYR A 252 -4.53 -33.50 -2.52
C TYR A 252 -4.99 -34.00 -3.89
N GLY A 253 -5.81 -33.25 -4.63
CA GLY A 253 -6.26 -33.61 -5.98
C GLY A 253 -7.30 -34.73 -5.97
N LEU A 254 -7.32 -35.57 -6.99
CA LEU A 254 -8.14 -36.79 -6.98
C LEU A 254 -7.53 -37.80 -6.01
N VAL A 255 -8.30 -38.16 -4.99
CA VAL A 255 -7.90 -38.97 -3.87
C VAL A 255 -8.74 -40.24 -3.78
N ILE A 256 -8.09 -41.34 -3.44
CA ILE A 256 -8.72 -42.55 -2.92
C ILE A 256 -8.27 -42.74 -1.47
N VAL A 257 -9.23 -43.01 -0.59
CA VAL A 257 -8.97 -43.45 0.78
C VAL A 257 -9.49 -44.87 0.93
N ILE A 258 -8.64 -45.78 1.37
CA ILE A 258 -9.00 -47.19 1.60
C ILE A 258 -8.93 -47.45 3.10
N ALA A 259 -10.06 -47.87 3.66
CA ALA A 259 -10.15 -48.32 5.05
C ALA A 259 -9.72 -49.78 5.14
N HIS A 260 -8.88 -50.07 6.13
CA HIS A 260 -8.38 -51.40 6.49
C HIS A 260 -8.76 -51.71 7.94
N ASN A 261 -8.41 -52.90 8.43
CA ASN A 261 -8.66 -53.26 9.84
C ASN A 261 -7.72 -52.53 10.81
N ASP A 262 -7.99 -52.71 12.11
CA ASP A 262 -7.18 -52.20 13.23
C ASP A 262 -7.05 -50.67 13.25
N GLY A 263 -8.05 -49.99 12.70
CA GLY A 263 -8.11 -48.53 12.67
C GLY A 263 -7.21 -47.89 11.61
N HIS A 264 -6.62 -48.66 10.70
CA HIS A 264 -5.72 -48.13 9.67
C HIS A 264 -6.47 -47.71 8.40
N ALA A 265 -5.96 -46.68 7.72
CA ALA A 265 -6.37 -46.33 6.37
C ALA A 265 -5.16 -45.90 5.52
N THR A 266 -5.25 -46.11 4.21
CA THR A 266 -4.25 -45.65 3.24
C THR A 266 -4.87 -44.61 2.31
N ILE A 267 -4.09 -43.60 1.94
CA ILE A 267 -4.52 -42.45 1.14
C ILE A 267 -3.65 -42.37 -0.10
N TYR A 268 -4.28 -42.25 -1.27
CA TYR A 268 -3.64 -42.18 -2.59
C TYR A 268 -4.14 -40.91 -3.26
N GLY A 269 -3.29 -39.88 -3.39
CA GLY A 269 -3.67 -38.58 -3.94
C GLY A 269 -2.87 -38.17 -5.17
N HIS A 270 -3.23 -37.02 -5.72
CA HIS A 270 -2.69 -36.43 -6.96
C HIS A 270 -2.98 -37.25 -8.22
N ASN A 271 -3.90 -38.22 -8.15
CA ASN A 271 -4.20 -39.09 -9.28
C ASN A 271 -4.77 -38.31 -10.47
N GLN A 272 -4.50 -38.77 -11.69
CA GLN A 272 -5.12 -38.26 -12.92
C GLN A 272 -6.55 -38.80 -13.09
N SER A 273 -6.78 -40.06 -12.76
CA SER A 273 -8.09 -40.71 -12.82
C SER A 273 -8.23 -41.79 -11.74
N LEU A 274 -9.46 -42.00 -11.28
CA LEU A 274 -9.81 -43.03 -10.30
C LEU A 274 -10.41 -44.24 -11.03
N LYS A 275 -10.02 -45.45 -10.64
CA LYS A 275 -10.49 -46.72 -11.22
C LYS A 275 -11.44 -47.48 -10.28
N VAL A 276 -11.73 -46.90 -9.13
CA VAL A 276 -12.61 -47.46 -8.10
C VAL A 276 -13.53 -46.39 -7.54
N GLU A 277 -14.66 -46.83 -7.01
CA GLU A 277 -15.70 -45.95 -6.47
C GLU A 277 -15.85 -46.11 -4.95
N THR A 278 -16.48 -45.12 -4.32
CA THR A 278 -16.70 -45.17 -2.87
C THR A 278 -17.62 -46.34 -2.49
N GLY A 279 -17.21 -47.12 -1.49
CA GLY A 279 -17.92 -48.32 -1.02
C GLY A 279 -17.42 -49.62 -1.64
N GLN A 280 -16.64 -49.56 -2.73
CA GLN A 280 -16.10 -50.74 -3.41
C GLN A 280 -15.06 -51.47 -2.54
N ALA A 281 -15.09 -52.80 -2.52
CA ALA A 281 -14.03 -53.61 -1.95
C ALA A 281 -12.87 -53.75 -2.94
N VAL A 282 -11.64 -53.63 -2.46
CA VAL A 282 -10.42 -53.78 -3.26
C VAL A 282 -9.54 -54.89 -2.70
N LEU A 283 -8.82 -55.57 -3.60
CA LEU A 283 -7.81 -56.55 -3.24
C LEU A 283 -6.43 -55.90 -3.13
N ALA A 284 -5.52 -56.56 -2.42
CA ALA A 284 -4.12 -56.17 -2.42
C ALA A 284 -3.59 -56.17 -3.87
N ARG A 285 -2.81 -55.15 -4.22
CA ARG A 285 -2.20 -54.93 -5.55
C ARG A 285 -3.16 -54.65 -6.70
N GLN A 286 -4.47 -54.56 -6.44
CA GLN A 286 -5.44 -54.12 -7.43
C GLN A 286 -5.11 -52.69 -7.90
N VAL A 287 -5.22 -52.45 -9.21
CA VAL A 287 -5.11 -51.10 -9.78
C VAL A 287 -6.31 -50.28 -9.33
N ILE A 288 -6.04 -49.16 -8.68
CA ILE A 288 -7.07 -48.29 -8.09
C ILE A 288 -7.11 -46.90 -8.72
N ALA A 289 -6.02 -46.44 -9.33
CA ALA A 289 -5.94 -45.13 -9.97
C ALA A 289 -4.81 -45.07 -10.99
N ILE A 290 -4.75 -43.97 -11.72
CA ILE A 290 -3.61 -43.56 -12.55
C ILE A 290 -2.95 -42.35 -11.89
N ALA A 291 -1.63 -42.38 -11.69
CA ALA A 291 -0.87 -41.30 -11.10
C ALA A 291 -0.94 -40.05 -11.99
N GLY A 292 -0.90 -38.86 -11.38
CA GLY A 292 -1.03 -37.60 -12.10
C GLY A 292 -0.47 -36.42 -11.31
N ASN A 293 -1.00 -35.23 -11.55
CA ASN A 293 -0.60 -33.98 -10.90
C ASN A 293 -1.79 -33.11 -10.45
N THR A 294 -2.96 -33.71 -10.20
CA THR A 294 -4.24 -32.98 -9.99
C THR A 294 -4.33 -32.19 -8.68
N GLY A 295 -3.37 -32.32 -7.76
CA GLY A 295 -3.32 -31.54 -6.51
C GLY A 295 -2.22 -30.50 -6.49
N SER A 296 -2.01 -29.80 -7.62
CA SER A 296 -1.12 -28.64 -7.71
C SER A 296 0.38 -28.96 -7.55
N LEU A 297 0.80 -30.12 -8.04
CA LEU A 297 2.22 -30.45 -8.19
C LEU A 297 2.68 -30.10 -9.62
N ASP A 298 3.91 -29.58 -9.75
CA ASP A 298 4.53 -29.31 -11.06
C ASP A 298 4.98 -30.58 -11.79
N VAL A 299 4.93 -31.74 -11.12
CA VAL A 299 5.40 -33.03 -11.62
C VAL A 299 4.37 -34.13 -11.36
N THR A 300 4.34 -35.14 -12.23
CA THR A 300 3.52 -36.34 -12.00
C THR A 300 4.06 -37.13 -10.81
N ALA A 301 3.21 -37.33 -9.80
CA ALA A 301 3.57 -37.98 -8.56
C ALA A 301 2.33 -38.52 -7.84
N LEU A 302 2.54 -39.51 -6.98
CA LEU A 302 1.56 -40.03 -6.06
C LEU A 302 1.78 -39.42 -4.67
N TYR A 303 0.74 -38.83 -4.10
CA TYR A 303 0.70 -38.65 -2.64
C TYR A 303 0.29 -39.95 -1.98
N PHE A 304 1.11 -40.46 -1.07
CA PHE A 304 0.82 -41.67 -0.29
C PHE A 304 0.83 -41.36 1.20
N GLY A 305 -0.31 -41.58 1.86
CA GLY A 305 -0.48 -41.40 3.30
C GLY A 305 -0.91 -42.69 3.98
N VAL A 306 -0.48 -42.87 5.22
CA VAL A 306 -0.96 -43.93 6.10
C VAL A 306 -1.52 -43.26 7.36
N THR A 307 -2.70 -43.67 7.79
CA THR A 307 -3.30 -43.18 9.03
C THR A 307 -3.64 -44.34 9.95
N ARG A 308 -3.62 -44.08 11.26
CA ARG A 308 -4.07 -44.99 12.31
C ARG A 308 -4.96 -44.21 13.27
N ASN A 309 -6.19 -44.65 13.46
CA ASN A 309 -7.19 -43.99 14.31
C ASN A 309 -7.35 -42.50 13.99
N GLY A 310 -7.38 -42.16 12.70
CA GLY A 310 -7.52 -40.78 12.20
C GLY A 310 -6.25 -39.92 12.28
N LYS A 311 -5.13 -40.45 12.78
CA LYS A 311 -3.84 -39.74 12.84
C LYS A 311 -2.89 -40.23 11.77
N SER A 312 -2.28 -39.31 11.02
CA SER A 312 -1.26 -39.63 10.03
C SER A 312 0.01 -40.18 10.69
N VAL A 313 0.54 -41.26 10.14
CA VAL A 313 1.79 -41.90 10.56
C VAL A 313 2.77 -41.87 9.40
N ASN A 314 4.07 -41.84 9.69
CA ASN A 314 5.10 -41.79 8.65
C ASN A 314 5.06 -43.06 7.79
N PRO A 315 4.72 -42.97 6.48
CA PRO A 315 4.62 -44.16 5.62
C PRO A 315 5.96 -44.85 5.36
N SER A 316 7.09 -44.13 5.53
CA SER A 316 8.43 -44.69 5.28
C SER A 316 8.76 -45.87 6.20
N SER A 317 8.14 -45.95 7.39
CA SER A 317 8.33 -47.09 8.30
C SER A 317 7.51 -48.33 7.94
N TRP A 318 6.65 -48.22 6.91
CA TRP A 318 5.80 -49.30 6.46
C TRP A 318 6.32 -49.94 5.18
N LEU A 319 6.87 -49.13 4.29
CA LEU A 319 7.38 -49.54 2.98
C LEU A 319 8.66 -50.37 3.09
N ASN A 320 8.85 -51.28 2.13
CA ASN A 320 10.03 -52.15 2.01
C ASN A 320 11.20 -51.53 1.22
#